data_AF-A0A1Q5GVK3-F1
#
_entry.id   AF-A0A1Q5GVK3-F1
#
_cell.length_a   1.000
_cell.length_b   1.000
_cell.length_c   1.000
_cell.angle_alpha   90.00
_cell.angle_beta   90.00
_cell.angle_gamma   90.00
#
_symmetry.space_group_name_H-M   'P 1'
#
loop_
_entity.id
_entity.type
_entity.pdbx_description
1 polymer ?
#
loop_
_entity_poly.entity_id
_entity_poly.type
_entity_poly.pdbx_seq_one_letter_code
_entity_poly.pdbx_strand_id
1 'polypeptide(L)'
;MEAVWRPTGLDELQIIWNDAADYGADGEAPEGIPRGIVQLSYLLRVYNSAMSGGLGFAVEVNEPFRLKRAMDAMQYFGLADLAELVADLIEHDLDIYHAGSRHDDLETLLGPQGGALTRAFRVKAAERPADFGLE
;
A
#
# COMPACT_ATOMS: atom_id res chain seq x y z
N MET A 1 35.17 -1.52 -19.76
CA MET A 1 34.32 -0.35 -19.45
C MET A 1 32.93 -0.90 -19.23
N GLU A 2 32.60 -1.22 -17.98
CA GLU A 2 31.24 -1.59 -17.61
C GLU A 2 30.40 -0.32 -17.60
N ALA A 3 29.37 -0.29 -18.45
CA ALA A 3 28.36 0.74 -18.38
C ALA A 3 27.64 0.55 -17.04
N VAL A 4 27.93 1.44 -16.09
CA VAL A 4 27.16 1.57 -14.85
C VAL A 4 25.76 2.00 -15.29
N TRP A 5 24.86 1.02 -15.37
CA TRP A 5 23.43 1.27 -15.52
C TRP A 5 23.01 2.09 -14.30
N ARG A 6 22.77 3.38 -14.50
CA ARG A 6 22.05 4.20 -13.52
C ARG A 6 20.57 4.06 -13.87
N PRO A 7 19.75 3.47 -13.01
CA PRO A 7 18.32 3.45 -13.27
C PRO A 7 17.86 4.90 -13.38
N THR A 8 17.01 5.19 -14.36
CA THR A 8 16.36 6.50 -14.40
C THR A 8 15.39 6.58 -13.22
N GLY A 9 15.01 7.77 -12.75
CA GLY A 9 14.11 7.89 -11.57
C GLY A 9 12.75 7.17 -11.72
N LEU A 10 12.34 6.79 -12.94
CA LEU A 10 11.18 5.92 -13.16
C LEU A 10 11.48 4.45 -12.82
N ASP A 11 12.69 3.97 -13.11
CA ASP A 11 13.15 2.63 -12.79
C ASP A 11 13.35 2.47 -11.27
N GLU A 12 13.84 3.51 -10.57
CA GLU A 12 14.02 3.50 -9.12
C GLU A 12 12.69 3.41 -8.37
N LEU A 13 11.68 4.18 -8.78
CA LEU A 13 10.34 4.10 -8.18
C LEU A 13 9.69 2.74 -8.41
N GLN A 14 9.96 2.10 -9.54
CA GLN A 14 9.48 0.74 -9.81
C GLN A 14 10.18 -0.30 -8.92
N ILE A 15 11.49 -0.16 -8.70
CA ILE A 15 12.23 -1.03 -7.76
C ILE A 15 11.64 -0.89 -6.35
N ILE A 16 11.48 0.34 -5.85
CA ILE A 16 10.87 0.62 -4.54
C ILE A 16 9.48 -0.02 -4.41
N TRP A 17 8.66 0.10 -5.45
CA TRP A 17 7.33 -0.50 -5.46
C TRP A 17 7.39 -2.02 -5.33
N ASN A 18 8.26 -2.67 -6.10
CA ASN A 18 8.40 -4.12 -6.08
C ASN A 18 8.94 -4.60 -4.73
N ASP A 19 9.99 -3.96 -4.21
CA ASP A 19 10.55 -4.30 -2.90
C ASP A 19 9.50 -4.15 -1.80
N ALA A 20 8.71 -3.08 -1.83
CA ALA A 20 7.62 -2.89 -0.89
C ALA A 20 6.52 -3.95 -1.04
N ALA A 21 6.19 -4.37 -2.26
CA ALA A 21 5.23 -5.43 -2.50
C ALA A 21 5.71 -6.77 -1.91
N ASP A 22 6.98 -7.09 -2.10
CA ASP A 22 7.62 -8.30 -1.56
C ASP A 22 7.65 -8.28 -0.03
N TYR A 23 8.08 -7.17 0.59
CA TYR A 23 8.03 -7.01 2.05
C TYR A 23 6.61 -7.09 2.60
N GLY A 24 5.63 -6.58 1.85
CA GLY A 24 4.22 -6.69 2.20
C GLY A 24 3.78 -8.15 2.24
N ALA A 25 4.13 -8.93 1.22
CA ALA A 25 3.83 -10.36 1.12
C ALA A 25 4.52 -11.17 2.24
N ASP A 26 5.79 -10.86 2.54
CA ASP A 26 6.55 -11.49 3.63
C ASP A 26 6.04 -11.09 5.03
N GLY A 27 5.32 -9.96 5.11
CA GLY A 27 4.59 -9.50 6.28
C GLY A 27 5.31 -8.46 7.14
N GLU A 28 6.61 -8.27 6.94
CA GLU A 28 7.41 -7.22 7.59
C GLU A 28 8.63 -6.83 6.76
N ALA A 29 8.91 -5.53 6.68
CA ALA A 29 10.13 -5.03 6.06
C ALA A 29 11.33 -5.23 7.03
N PRO A 30 12.53 -5.57 6.52
CA PRO A 30 13.73 -5.66 7.34
C PRO A 30 14.06 -4.37 8.11
N GLU A 31 14.88 -4.49 9.16
CA GLU A 31 15.41 -3.33 9.87
C GLU A 31 16.29 -2.47 8.94
N GLY A 32 16.21 -1.15 9.09
CA GLY A 32 17.00 -0.20 8.29
C GLY A 32 16.37 0.18 6.94
N ILE A 33 15.23 -0.41 6.57
CA ILE A 33 14.50 0.00 5.36
C ILE A 33 13.94 1.42 5.51
N PRO A 34 14.06 2.29 4.48
CA PRO A 34 13.50 3.64 4.50
C PRO A 34 12.00 3.65 4.84
N ARG A 35 11.60 4.61 5.66
CA ARG A 35 10.24 4.71 6.22
C ARG A 35 9.15 4.64 5.15
N GLY A 36 9.32 5.34 4.04
CA GLY A 36 8.34 5.39 2.94
C GLY A 36 8.12 4.02 2.30
N ILE A 37 9.17 3.20 2.18
CA ILE A 37 9.09 1.82 1.69
C ILE A 37 8.35 0.93 2.68
N VAL A 38 8.60 1.09 3.99
CA VAL A 38 7.87 0.37 5.05
C VAL A 38 6.38 0.72 5.04
N GLN A 39 6.03 2.00 4.87
CA GLN A 39 4.62 2.40 4.75
C GLN A 39 3.98 1.80 3.49
N LEU A 40 4.71 1.85 2.36
CA LEU A 40 4.22 1.29 1.11
C LEU A 40 3.98 -0.21 1.22
N SER A 41 4.80 -0.96 1.96
CA SER A 41 4.63 -2.40 2.11
C SER A 41 3.37 -2.77 2.88
N TYR A 42 3.05 -2.06 3.97
CA TYR A 42 1.80 -2.27 4.71
C TYR A 42 0.57 -1.98 3.85
N LEU A 43 0.63 -0.92 3.06
CA LEU A 43 -0.43 -0.55 2.15
C LEU A 43 -0.60 -1.58 1.03
N LEU A 44 0.49 -2.00 0.38
CA LEU A 44 0.47 -2.96 -0.72
C LEU A 44 0.05 -4.36 -0.26
N ARG A 45 0.34 -4.76 0.97
CA ARG A 45 -0.15 -6.04 1.52
C ARG A 45 -1.68 -6.12 1.48
N VAL A 46 -2.37 -5.11 2.00
CA VAL A 46 -3.84 -5.09 2.04
C VAL A 46 -4.41 -4.90 0.64
N TYR A 47 -3.86 -3.96 -0.13
CA TYR A 47 -4.26 -3.72 -1.51
C TYR A 47 -4.15 -4.99 -2.37
N ASN A 48 -3.00 -5.67 -2.38
CA ASN A 48 -2.79 -6.88 -3.19
C ASN A 48 -3.74 -8.02 -2.76
N SER A 49 -4.03 -8.14 -1.46
CA SER A 49 -5.03 -9.09 -0.98
C SER A 49 -6.41 -8.75 -1.57
N ALA A 50 -6.82 -7.49 -1.48
CA ALA A 50 -8.10 -7.03 -2.01
C ALA A 50 -8.21 -7.21 -3.53
N MET A 51 -7.13 -6.97 -4.27
CA MET A 51 -7.09 -7.19 -5.72
C MET A 51 -7.12 -8.68 -6.12
N SER A 52 -6.64 -9.57 -5.26
CA SER A 52 -6.64 -11.01 -5.54
C SER A 52 -7.97 -11.71 -5.26
N GLY A 53 -8.76 -11.23 -4.29
CA GLY A 53 -9.94 -11.95 -3.79
C GLY A 53 -11.04 -11.08 -3.22
N GLY A 54 -10.96 -9.75 -3.41
CA GLY A 54 -11.90 -8.79 -2.85
C GLY A 54 -11.60 -8.42 -1.40
N LEU A 55 -12.36 -7.46 -0.86
CA LEU A 55 -12.19 -6.97 0.51
C LEU A 55 -12.47 -8.03 1.57
N GLY A 56 -13.43 -8.93 1.34
CA GLY A 56 -13.71 -10.07 2.22
C GLY A 56 -12.48 -10.96 2.42
N PHE A 57 -11.77 -11.27 1.32
CA PHE A 57 -10.51 -12.00 1.41
C PHE A 57 -9.42 -11.18 2.10
N ALA A 58 -9.33 -9.87 1.83
CA ALA A 58 -8.34 -9.00 2.45
C ALA A 58 -8.45 -8.96 3.98
N VAL A 59 -9.67 -8.93 4.53
CA VAL A 59 -9.87 -8.98 5.99
C VAL A 59 -9.65 -10.38 6.57
N GLU A 60 -9.91 -11.44 5.81
CA GLU A 60 -9.68 -12.83 6.24
C GLU A 60 -8.18 -13.14 6.41
N VAL A 61 -7.34 -12.70 5.48
CA VAL A 61 -5.91 -13.09 5.41
C VAL A 61 -4.95 -12.12 6.09
N ASN A 62 -5.47 -11.06 6.72
CA ASN A 62 -4.66 -10.08 7.44
C ASN A 62 -5.12 -9.95 8.88
N GLU A 63 -4.18 -10.00 9.82
CA GLU A 63 -4.47 -9.76 11.23
C GLU A 63 -4.88 -8.30 11.46
N PRO A 64 -5.71 -8.01 12.49
CA PRO A 64 -6.21 -6.66 12.74
C PRO A 64 -5.13 -5.57 12.83
N PHE A 65 -3.95 -5.90 13.35
CA PHE A 65 -2.85 -4.94 13.44
C PHE A 65 -2.26 -4.59 12.06
N ARG A 66 -2.33 -5.50 11.07
CA ARG A 66 -1.89 -5.22 9.70
C ARG A 66 -2.85 -4.27 9.00
N LEU A 67 -4.16 -4.40 9.22
CA LEU A 67 -5.16 -3.45 8.72
C LEU A 67 -4.93 -2.06 9.33
N LYS A 68 -4.66 -1.97 10.63
CA LYS A 68 -4.30 -0.70 11.28
C LYS A 68 -3.04 -0.06 10.68
N ARG A 69 -1.99 -0.85 10.45
CA ARG A 69 -0.77 -0.36 9.79
C ARG A 69 -1.03 0.11 8.35
N ALA A 70 -1.89 -0.58 7.61
CA ALA A 70 -2.29 -0.16 6.27
C ALA A 70 -3.11 1.14 6.30
N MET A 71 -3.99 1.31 7.28
CA MET A 71 -4.73 2.55 7.52
C MET A 71 -3.78 3.72 7.82
N ASP A 72 -2.79 3.52 8.70
CA ASP A 72 -1.74 4.53 8.98
C ASP A 72 -0.94 4.86 7.71
N ALA A 73 -0.63 3.86 6.88
CA ALA A 73 0.06 4.05 5.61
C ALA A 73 -0.81 4.84 4.61
N MET A 74 -2.11 4.55 4.52
CA MET A 74 -3.05 5.32 3.69
C MET A 74 -3.05 6.79 4.10
N GLN A 75 -3.07 7.08 5.40
CA GLN A 75 -2.94 8.46 5.91
C GLN A 75 -1.59 9.08 5.53
N TYR A 76 -0.49 8.33 5.66
CA TYR A 76 0.85 8.79 5.25
C TYR A 76 0.89 9.18 3.76
N PHE A 77 0.24 8.42 2.88
CA PHE A 77 0.15 8.69 1.44
C PHE A 77 -0.95 9.70 1.06
N GLY A 78 -1.73 10.20 2.02
CA GLY A 78 -2.81 11.16 1.76
C GLY A 78 -4.09 10.54 1.16
N LEU A 79 -4.29 9.24 1.38
CA LEU A 79 -5.44 8.46 0.92
C LEU A 79 -6.48 8.35 2.04
N ALA A 80 -6.99 9.50 2.51
CA ALA A 80 -7.86 9.57 3.69
C ALA A 80 -9.13 8.73 3.55
N ASP A 81 -9.82 8.80 2.40
CA ASP A 81 -11.06 8.06 2.17
C ASP A 81 -10.83 6.53 2.19
N LEU A 82 -9.67 6.05 1.72
CA LEU A 82 -9.29 4.64 1.85
C LEU A 82 -9.01 4.25 3.30
N ALA A 83 -8.39 5.15 4.08
CA ALA A 83 -8.19 4.93 5.51
C ALA A 83 -9.52 4.86 6.26
N GLU A 84 -10.49 5.71 5.91
CA GLU A 84 -11.85 5.68 6.47
C GLU A 84 -12.58 4.39 6.11
N LEU A 85 -12.44 3.90 4.87
CA LEU A 85 -12.97 2.59 4.49
C LEU A 85 -12.38 1.48 5.37
N VAL A 86 -11.06 1.45 5.59
CA VAL A 86 -10.45 0.44 6.47
C VAL A 86 -10.90 0.60 7.93
N ALA A 87 -11.08 1.83 8.41
CA ALA A 87 -11.60 2.09 9.75
C ALA A 87 -13.02 1.51 9.91
N ASP A 88 -13.90 1.71 8.93
CA ASP A 88 -15.24 1.12 8.89
C ASP A 88 -15.19 -0.42 8.96
N LEU A 89 -14.26 -1.06 8.25
CA LEU A 89 -14.08 -2.52 8.33
C LEU A 89 -13.68 -2.96 9.74
N ILE A 90 -12.79 -2.21 10.40
CA ILE A 90 -12.34 -2.50 11.77
C ILE A 90 -13.50 -2.29 12.76
N GLU A 91 -14.31 -1.27 12.58
CA GLU A 91 -15.48 -0.97 13.44
C GLU A 91 -16.58 -2.04 13.33
N HIS A 92 -16.63 -2.77 12.21
CA HIS A 92 -17.53 -3.89 11.98
C HIS A 92 -16.85 -5.25 12.22
N ASP A 93 -15.92 -5.30 13.18
CA ASP A 93 -15.24 -6.52 13.64
C ASP A 93 -14.58 -7.35 12.52
N LEU A 94 -14.19 -6.69 11.41
CA LEU A 94 -13.61 -7.33 10.22
C LEU A 94 -14.50 -8.44 9.64
N ASP A 95 -15.82 -8.29 9.73
CA ASP A 95 -16.77 -9.24 9.15
C ASP A 95 -16.58 -9.35 7.62
N ILE A 96 -16.42 -10.58 7.13
CA ILE A 96 -16.11 -10.85 5.72
C ILE A 96 -17.24 -10.45 4.77
N TYR A 97 -18.50 -10.50 5.23
CA TYR A 97 -19.66 -10.15 4.41
C TYR A 97 -19.84 -8.64 4.35
N HIS A 98 -19.65 -7.95 5.48
CA HIS A 98 -19.58 -6.49 5.53
C HIS A 98 -18.46 -5.99 4.61
N ALA A 99 -17.23 -6.51 4.77
CA ALA A 99 -16.11 -6.15 3.92
C ALA A 99 -16.39 -6.42 2.44
N GLY A 100 -16.97 -7.57 2.11
CA GLY A 100 -17.41 -7.90 0.75
C GLY A 100 -18.41 -6.89 0.18
N SER A 101 -19.35 -6.40 1.00
CA SER A 101 -20.35 -5.40 0.57
C SER A 101 -19.76 -4.03 0.25
N ARG A 102 -18.57 -3.70 0.79
CA ARG A 102 -17.86 -2.44 0.55
C ARG A 102 -16.88 -2.51 -0.63
N HIS A 103 -16.85 -3.61 -1.40
CA HIS A 103 -15.87 -3.79 -2.47
C HIS A 103 -15.97 -2.72 -3.56
N ASP A 104 -17.19 -2.33 -3.95
CA ASP A 104 -17.42 -1.28 -4.95
C ASP A 104 -16.92 0.10 -4.49
N ASP A 105 -16.97 0.38 -3.17
CA ASP A 105 -16.39 1.60 -2.59
C ASP A 105 -14.87 1.61 -2.78
N LEU A 106 -14.20 0.47 -2.51
CA LEU A 106 -12.76 0.34 -2.75
C LEU A 106 -12.42 0.60 -4.22
N GLU A 107 -13.12 -0.02 -5.17
CA GLU A 107 -12.86 0.18 -6.61
C GLU A 107 -13.05 1.65 -7.02
N THR A 108 -14.09 2.29 -6.50
CA THR A 108 -14.37 3.71 -6.75
C THR A 108 -13.24 4.60 -6.23
N LEU A 109 -12.77 4.36 -5.01
CA LEU A 109 -11.70 5.15 -4.37
C LEU A 109 -10.33 4.94 -5.03
N LEU A 110 -10.03 3.70 -5.43
CA LEU A 110 -8.80 3.37 -6.16
C LEU A 110 -8.79 3.96 -7.58
N GLY A 111 -9.98 4.13 -8.16
CA GLY A 111 -10.17 4.55 -9.53
C GLY A 111 -9.68 3.50 -10.54
N PRO A 112 -9.70 3.84 -11.85
CA PRO A 112 -9.31 2.92 -12.90
C PRO A 112 -7.92 2.33 -12.68
N GLN A 113 -7.83 1.01 -12.69
CA GLN A 113 -6.57 0.24 -12.56
C GLN A 113 -5.75 0.56 -11.30
N GLY A 114 -6.39 1.02 -10.20
CA GLY A 114 -5.66 1.37 -8.98
C GLY A 114 -4.84 2.66 -9.08
N GLY A 115 -5.15 3.52 -10.06
CA GLY A 115 -4.35 4.70 -10.39
C GLY A 115 -4.17 5.70 -9.22
N ALA A 116 -5.10 5.75 -8.27
CA ALA A 116 -4.98 6.58 -7.07
C ALA A 116 -3.74 6.21 -6.24
N LEU A 117 -3.49 4.90 -6.08
CA LEU A 117 -2.41 4.37 -5.25
C LEU A 117 -1.04 4.68 -5.86
N THR A 118 -0.85 4.35 -7.14
CA THR A 118 0.39 4.66 -7.86
C THR A 118 0.66 6.17 -7.91
N ARG A 119 -0.39 6.98 -8.08
CA ARG A 119 -0.27 8.44 -8.05
C ARG A 119 0.17 8.94 -6.68
N ALA A 120 -0.47 8.47 -5.60
CA ALA A 120 -0.16 8.89 -4.24
C ALA A 120 1.28 8.53 -3.86
N PHE A 121 1.75 7.34 -4.23
CA PHE A 121 3.14 6.94 -4.06
C PHE A 121 4.10 7.90 -4.78
N ARG A 122 3.88 8.17 -6.08
CA ARG A 122 4.74 9.07 -6.87
C ARG A 122 4.77 10.49 -6.30
N VAL A 123 3.62 11.01 -5.89
CA VAL A 123 3.52 12.33 -5.26
C VAL A 123 4.32 12.34 -3.96
N LYS A 124 4.15 11.32 -3.09
CA LYS A 124 4.88 11.24 -1.82
C LYS A 124 6.39 11.13 -2.00
N ALA A 125 6.83 10.32 -2.97
CA ALA A 125 8.25 10.17 -3.29
C ALA A 125 8.87 11.47 -3.82
N ALA A 126 8.13 12.25 -4.61
CA ALA A 126 8.58 13.57 -5.06
C ALA A 126 8.60 14.62 -3.93
N GLU A 127 7.62 14.56 -3.02
CA GLU A 127 7.54 15.46 -1.85
C GLU A 127 8.63 15.17 -0.81
N ARG A 128 8.97 13.89 -0.62
CA ARG A 128 9.88 13.41 0.44
C ARG A 128 10.83 12.32 -0.07
N PRO A 129 11.75 12.63 -0.99
CA PRO A 129 12.65 11.62 -1.58
C PRO A 129 13.47 10.84 -0.54
N ALA A 130 13.90 11.51 0.54
CA ALA A 130 14.65 10.89 1.63
C ALA A 130 13.88 9.77 2.36
N ASP A 131 12.54 9.84 2.43
CA ASP A 131 11.73 8.76 3.04
C ASP A 131 11.83 7.46 2.22
N PHE A 132 12.28 7.54 0.97
CA PHE A 132 12.44 6.41 0.04
C PHE A 132 13.91 6.15 -0.34
N GLY A 133 14.86 6.87 0.24
CA GLY A 133 16.29 6.72 -0.08
C GLY A 133 16.69 7.27 -1.46
N LEU A 134 15.93 8.23 -2.00
CA LEU A 134 16.12 8.80 -3.35
C LEU A 134 16.98 10.08 -3.38
N GLU A 135 18.06 10.14 -2.59
CA GLU A 135 18.96 11.32 -2.55
C GLU A 135 20.06 11.33 -3.62
#